data_AF-A0A5J4X4H4-F1
#
_entry.id   AF-A0A5J4X4H4-F1
#
_cell.length_a   1.000
_cell.length_b   1.000
_cell.length_c   1.000
_cell.angle_alpha   90.00
_cell.angle_beta   90.00
_cell.angle_gamma   90.00
#
_symmetry.space_group_name_H-M   'P 1'
#
loop_
_entity.id
_entity.type
_entity.pdbx_description
1 polymer ?
#
loop_
_entity_poly.entity_id
_entity_poly.type
_entity_poly.pdbx_seq_one_letter_code
_entity_poly.pdbx_strand_id
1 'polypeptide(L)'
;MSRFMHSTELNNDFAMFFYINFLTNFQYKTFDRTKMSIIQLDTDSLTLAIAGDSRDYTQAFDAIIKDHEFYNINNGFFFRENGKQKILGVHIEKQGYNCIALSLKNCIIIDEIVLKGVILDQNPQINERTFVNHIIIRTVTAAINTTLAQRKGLMSCLQMERNAITGSHTKLIVLPNQSCFPFIYRIKPDKYFIKQ
;
A
#
# COMPACT_ATOMS: atom_id res chain seq x y z
N MET A 1 30.75 34.47 -15.65
CA MET A 1 30.90 33.01 -15.74
C MET A 1 31.38 32.48 -14.39
N SER A 2 30.46 32.11 -13.51
CA SER A 2 30.63 31.05 -12.50
C SER A 2 29.25 30.76 -11.87
N ARG A 3 28.66 29.64 -12.28
CA ARG A 3 27.69 28.89 -11.49
C ARG A 3 28.44 28.33 -10.28
N PHE A 4 27.80 28.24 -9.12
CA PHE A 4 27.75 27.00 -8.33
C PHE A 4 26.54 27.08 -7.39
N MET A 5 25.54 26.23 -7.64
CA MET A 5 24.54 25.84 -6.65
C MET A 5 25.17 24.81 -5.73
N HIS A 6 25.10 25.02 -4.42
CA HIS A 6 25.38 23.98 -3.43
C HIS A 6 24.04 23.34 -3.04
N SER A 7 23.68 22.25 -3.71
CA SER A 7 22.56 21.39 -3.31
C SER A 7 23.13 20.30 -2.41
N THR A 8 22.80 20.35 -1.11
CA THR A 8 23.01 19.24 -0.18
C THR A 8 22.01 18.13 -0.53
N GLU A 9 22.44 17.17 -1.34
CA GLU A 9 21.78 15.87 -1.44
C GLU A 9 22.05 15.08 -0.15
N LEU A 10 21.25 15.32 0.89
CA LEU A 10 21.16 14.41 2.02
C LEU A 10 20.41 13.15 1.55
N ASN A 11 21.18 12.13 1.16
CA ASN A 11 20.89 10.70 1.27
C ASN A 11 19.43 10.31 1.61
N ASN A 12 18.56 10.32 0.59
CA ASN A 12 17.15 9.97 0.72
C ASN A 12 16.95 8.51 1.21
N ASP A 13 17.86 7.60 0.84
CA ASP A 13 17.77 6.18 1.17
C ASP A 13 18.08 5.87 2.64
N PHE A 14 19.04 6.58 3.25
CA PHE A 14 19.38 6.37 4.66
C PHE A 14 18.28 6.91 5.59
N ALA A 15 17.74 8.08 5.29
CA ALA A 15 16.62 8.65 6.04
C ALA A 15 15.38 7.74 5.97
N MET A 16 15.11 7.16 4.79
CA MET A 16 14.03 6.19 4.60
C MET A 16 14.24 4.92 5.43
N PHE A 17 15.47 4.40 5.49
CA PHE A 17 15.80 3.22 6.32
C PHE A 17 15.55 3.47 7.81
N PHE A 18 16.03 4.59 8.36
CA PHE A 18 15.82 4.92 9.77
C PHE A 18 14.34 5.13 10.09
N TYR A 19 13.59 5.74 9.18
CA TYR A 19 12.16 5.96 9.36
C TYR A 19 11.36 4.65 9.34
N ILE A 20 11.63 3.75 8.40
CA ILE A 20 11.00 2.42 8.36
C ILE A 20 11.35 1.64 9.63
N ASN A 21 12.62 1.66 10.05
CA ASN A 21 13.06 1.00 11.27
C ASN A 21 12.33 1.55 12.51
N PHE A 22 12.19 2.87 12.60
CA PHE A 22 11.46 3.56 13.67
C PHE A 22 9.97 3.17 13.70
N LEU A 23 9.29 3.14 12.55
CA LEU A 23 7.91 2.66 12.43
C LEU A 23 7.78 1.19 12.86
N THR A 24 8.66 0.31 12.37
CA THR A 24 8.60 -1.11 12.73
C THR A 24 8.86 -1.34 14.21
N ASN A 25 9.78 -0.58 14.83
CA ASN A 25 10.03 -0.67 16.27
C ASN A 25 8.84 -0.18 17.09
N PHE A 26 8.20 0.90 16.65
CA PHE A 26 6.96 1.38 17.27
C PHE A 26 5.90 0.28 17.22
N GLN A 27 5.59 -0.23 16.03
CA GLN A 27 4.60 -1.31 15.84
C GLN A 27 4.93 -2.56 16.66
N TYR A 28 6.21 -2.94 16.74
CA TYR A 28 6.65 -4.11 17.49
C TYR A 28 6.38 -3.98 18.99
N LYS A 29 6.55 -2.78 19.55
CA LYS A 29 6.34 -2.50 20.96
C LYS A 29 4.87 -2.23 21.29
N THR A 30 4.15 -1.54 20.42
CA THR A 30 2.75 -1.14 20.68
C THR A 30 1.76 -2.25 20.38
N PHE A 31 1.95 -3.03 19.32
CA PHE A 31 0.89 -3.88 18.78
C PHE A 31 1.08 -5.38 19.04
N ASP A 32 -0.05 -6.05 19.28
CA ASP A 32 -0.10 -7.49 19.39
C ASP A 32 -0.03 -8.18 18.02
N ARG A 33 1.16 -8.69 17.70
CA ARG A 33 1.41 -9.49 16.50
C ARG A 33 0.55 -10.76 16.40
N THR A 34 0.01 -11.29 17.49
CA THR A 34 -0.87 -12.47 17.44
C THR A 34 -2.28 -12.12 16.97
N LYS A 35 -2.70 -10.87 17.21
CA LYS A 35 -4.01 -10.34 16.81
C LYS A 35 -3.95 -9.52 15.52
N MET A 36 -2.80 -9.46 14.84
CA MET A 36 -2.60 -8.65 13.64
C MET A 36 -1.98 -9.49 12.53
N SER A 37 -2.61 -9.51 11.35
CA SER A 37 -2.11 -10.20 10.16
C SER A 37 -2.00 -9.23 8.99
N ILE A 38 -0.91 -9.34 8.21
CA ILE A 38 -0.70 -8.52 7.03
C ILE A 38 -1.42 -9.19 5.85
N ILE A 39 -2.41 -8.49 5.28
CA ILE A 39 -3.10 -8.95 4.07
C ILE A 39 -2.30 -8.52 2.84
N GLN A 40 -1.88 -7.25 2.81
CA GLN A 40 -1.21 -6.65 1.66
C GLN A 40 -0.18 -5.62 2.11
N LEU A 41 0.98 -5.63 1.46
CA LEU A 41 2.04 -4.66 1.65
C LEU A 41 2.44 -4.07 0.28
N ASP A 42 2.49 -2.74 0.20
CA ASP A 42 3.10 -1.98 -0.89
C ASP A 42 4.14 -1.01 -0.31
N THR A 43 4.78 -0.22 -1.18
CA THR A 43 5.91 0.67 -0.83
C THR A 43 5.54 1.73 0.21
N ASP A 44 4.31 2.24 0.14
CA ASP A 44 3.81 3.37 0.94
C ASP A 44 2.52 3.04 1.70
N SER A 45 2.03 1.80 1.63
CA SER A 45 0.75 1.40 2.19
C SER A 45 0.75 -0.04 2.71
N LEU A 46 -0.03 -0.25 3.78
CA LEU A 46 -0.13 -1.51 4.49
C LEU A 46 -1.61 -1.79 4.81
N THR A 47 -2.09 -2.96 4.42
CA THR A 47 -3.45 -3.43 4.72
C THR A 47 -3.38 -4.54 5.76
N LEU A 48 -4.07 -4.34 6.88
CA LEU A 48 -4.01 -5.19 8.06
C LEU A 48 -5.37 -5.81 8.36
N ALA A 49 -5.37 -7.10 8.66
CA ALA A 49 -6.44 -7.77 9.36
C ALA A 49 -6.17 -7.66 10.86
N ILE A 50 -7.13 -7.10 11.60
CA ILE A 50 -7.05 -6.94 13.05
C ILE A 50 -8.11 -7.85 13.69
N ALA A 51 -7.67 -8.71 14.60
CA ALA A 51 -8.55 -9.54 15.43
C ALA A 51 -9.00 -8.71 16.64
N GLY A 52 -10.15 -8.06 16.49
CA GLY A 52 -10.82 -7.33 17.56
C GLY A 52 -11.60 -8.25 18.51
N ASP A 53 -11.86 -7.74 19.71
CA ASP A 53 -12.73 -8.38 20.70
C ASP A 53 -14.22 -8.09 20.41
N SER A 54 -14.52 -7.00 19.69
CA SER A 54 -15.87 -6.64 19.25
C SER A 54 -16.03 -6.86 17.74
N ARG A 55 -17.27 -7.03 17.27
CA ARG A 55 -17.58 -7.10 15.84
C ARG A 55 -17.55 -5.73 15.15
N ASP A 56 -17.22 -4.64 15.84
CA ASP A 56 -17.21 -3.28 15.28
C ASP A 56 -15.81 -2.92 14.73
N TYR A 57 -15.74 -2.38 13.51
CA TYR A 57 -14.47 -1.97 12.89
C TYR A 57 -13.93 -0.67 13.49
N THR A 58 -14.76 0.10 14.21
CA THR A 58 -14.36 1.39 14.82
C THR A 58 -13.27 1.24 15.87
N GLN A 59 -13.17 0.05 16.47
CA GLN A 59 -12.14 -0.32 17.45
C GLN A 59 -10.71 -0.23 16.89
N ALA A 60 -10.53 -0.34 15.57
CA ALA A 60 -9.26 -0.11 14.87
C ALA A 60 -8.03 -0.69 15.60
N PHE A 61 -7.05 0.15 15.95
CA PHE A 61 -5.83 -0.28 16.63
C PHE A 61 -6.01 -0.54 18.12
N ASP A 62 -7.06 -0.01 18.76
CA ASP A 62 -7.26 -0.13 20.21
C ASP A 62 -7.40 -1.60 20.65
N ALA A 63 -7.86 -2.47 19.74
CA ALA A 63 -7.91 -3.93 19.90
C ALA A 63 -6.59 -4.61 20.21
N ILE A 64 -5.51 -4.06 19.65
CA ILE A 64 -4.22 -4.73 19.56
C ILE A 64 -3.14 -3.98 20.33
N ILE A 65 -3.47 -2.86 20.98
CA ILE A 65 -2.51 -2.16 21.82
C ILE A 65 -2.18 -3.04 23.02
N LYS A 66 -0.90 -3.40 23.14
CA LYS A 66 -0.34 -4.12 24.30
C LYS A 66 0.08 -3.17 25.41
N ASP A 67 0.73 -2.08 25.01
CA ASP A 67 1.31 -1.09 25.91
C ASP A 67 0.64 0.26 25.66
N HIS A 68 -0.41 0.53 26.44
CA HIS A 68 -1.18 1.77 26.34
C HIS A 68 -0.37 3.00 26.78
N GLU A 69 0.56 2.87 27.73
CA GLU A 69 1.40 3.99 28.17
C GLU A 69 2.38 4.40 27.06
N PHE A 70 3.09 3.42 26.49
CA PHE A 70 4.01 3.67 25.38
C PHE A 70 3.27 4.18 24.14
N TYR A 71 2.08 3.63 23.84
CA TYR A 71 1.24 4.14 22.76
C TYR A 71 0.85 5.60 23.01
N ASN A 72 0.28 5.94 24.16
CA ASN A 72 -0.22 7.29 24.43
C ASN A 72 0.89 8.35 24.39
N ILE A 73 2.11 8.02 24.87
CA ILE A 73 3.28 8.91 24.80
C ILE A 73 3.71 9.15 23.35
N ASN A 74 3.67 8.10 22.52
CA ASN A 74 4.27 8.14 21.18
C ASN A 74 3.27 8.34 20.03
N ASN A 75 1.96 8.20 20.27
CA ASN A 75 0.89 8.28 19.28
C ASN A 75 0.98 9.59 18.49
N GLY A 76 1.27 10.70 19.19
CA GLY A 76 1.46 12.00 18.58
C GLY A 76 2.57 12.06 17.52
N PHE A 77 3.61 11.23 17.59
CA PHE A 77 4.67 11.24 16.58
C PHE A 77 4.23 10.62 15.24
N PHE A 78 3.35 9.62 15.29
CA PHE A 78 2.99 8.82 14.12
C PHE A 78 1.65 9.20 13.53
N PHE A 79 0.67 9.53 14.37
CA PHE A 79 -0.70 9.77 13.93
C PHE A 79 -1.06 11.25 13.96
N ARG A 80 -2.23 11.55 13.38
CA ARG A 80 -2.73 12.90 13.20
C ARG A 80 -2.96 13.57 14.57
N GLU A 81 -2.35 14.72 14.79
CA GLU A 81 -2.80 15.66 15.83
C GLU A 81 -3.62 16.77 15.14
N ASN A 82 -4.78 17.09 15.70
CA ASN A 82 -5.57 18.27 15.34
C ASN A 82 -5.98 18.36 13.86
N GLY A 83 -6.19 17.22 13.19
CA GLY A 83 -6.73 17.21 11.83
C GLY A 83 -5.73 17.65 10.74
N LYS A 84 -4.41 17.65 10.99
CA LYS A 84 -3.39 17.90 9.93
C LYS A 84 -2.58 16.64 9.65
N GLN A 85 -2.49 16.22 8.39
CA GLN A 85 -1.61 15.12 7.98
C GLN A 85 -0.16 15.50 8.31
N LYS A 86 0.55 14.62 9.02
CA LYS A 86 1.96 14.82 9.36
C LYS A 86 2.83 14.26 8.24
N ILE A 87 3.92 14.99 7.95
CA ILE A 87 4.98 14.49 7.07
C ILE A 87 5.57 13.25 7.76
N LEU A 88 5.65 12.13 7.03
CA LEU A 88 6.09 10.85 7.60
C LEU A 88 5.21 10.40 8.79
N GLY A 89 3.90 10.67 8.72
CA GLY A 89 2.91 10.09 9.61
C GLY A 89 2.22 8.88 8.98
N VAL A 90 1.66 8.00 9.81
CA VAL A 90 0.77 6.92 9.38
C VAL A 90 -0.64 7.49 9.24
N HIS A 91 -1.23 7.30 8.05
CA HIS A 91 -2.59 7.73 7.77
C HIS A 91 -3.48 6.52 7.47
N ILE A 92 -4.61 6.45 8.17
CA ILE A 92 -5.62 5.43 7.91
C ILE A 92 -6.48 5.92 6.74
N GLU A 93 -6.32 5.30 5.57
CA GLU A 93 -7.07 5.66 4.37
C GLU A 93 -8.50 5.12 4.40
N LYS A 94 -8.66 3.83 4.75
CA LYS A 94 -9.95 3.13 4.82
C LYS A 94 -9.95 2.10 5.95
N GLN A 95 -11.11 1.85 6.53
CA GLN A 95 -11.38 0.81 7.53
C GLN A 95 -12.66 0.08 7.13
N GLY A 96 -12.78 -1.19 7.47
CA GLY A 96 -13.99 -1.96 7.17
C GLY A 96 -13.99 -3.38 7.71
N TYR A 97 -15.17 -4.00 7.68
CA TYR A 97 -15.39 -5.36 8.19
C TYR A 97 -14.71 -6.44 7.32
N ASN A 98 -14.82 -6.29 6.01
CA ASN A 98 -14.38 -7.30 5.05
C ASN A 98 -13.33 -6.70 4.13
N CYS A 99 -12.22 -7.43 3.96
CA CYS A 99 -11.19 -7.13 2.98
C CYS A 99 -10.90 -8.39 2.15
N ILE A 100 -11.03 -8.26 0.83
CA ILE A 100 -10.68 -9.32 -0.13
C ILE A 100 -9.50 -8.83 -0.94
N ALA A 101 -8.34 -9.47 -0.77
CA ALA A 101 -7.18 -9.21 -1.61
C ALA A 101 -7.38 -9.87 -2.98
N LEU A 102 -7.62 -9.06 -4.01
CA LEU A 102 -7.87 -9.55 -5.37
C LEU A 102 -6.56 -9.82 -6.11
N SER A 103 -5.60 -8.90 -6.00
CA SER A 103 -4.27 -9.01 -6.57
C SER A 103 -3.33 -8.02 -5.86
N LEU A 104 -2.03 -8.15 -6.05
CA LEU A 104 -1.11 -7.19 -5.44
C LEU A 104 -1.38 -5.77 -5.94
N LYS A 105 -1.61 -4.85 -5.00
CA LYS A 105 -2.03 -3.43 -5.17
C LYS A 105 -3.54 -3.20 -5.33
N ASN A 106 -4.36 -4.26 -5.42
CA ASN A 106 -5.80 -4.15 -5.63
C ASN A 106 -6.57 -4.98 -4.60
N CYS A 107 -7.43 -4.33 -3.82
CA CYS A 107 -8.27 -4.98 -2.81
C CYS A 107 -9.72 -4.49 -2.90
N ILE A 108 -10.65 -5.30 -2.38
CA ILE A 108 -12.02 -4.86 -2.09
C ILE A 108 -12.10 -4.63 -0.59
N ILE A 109 -12.62 -3.47 -0.18
CA ILE A 109 -12.87 -3.12 1.23
C ILE A 109 -14.32 -2.65 1.32
N ILE A 110 -15.16 -3.31 2.13
CA ILE A 110 -16.60 -3.01 2.27
C ILE A 110 -17.30 -2.95 0.90
N ASP A 111 -17.11 -3.98 0.08
CA ASP A 111 -17.70 -4.08 -1.28
C ASP A 111 -17.29 -2.95 -2.25
N GLU A 112 -16.41 -2.04 -1.84
CA GLU A 112 -15.78 -1.05 -2.70
C GLU A 112 -14.44 -1.55 -3.20
N ILE A 113 -14.25 -1.50 -4.52
CA ILE A 113 -12.96 -1.79 -5.12
C ILE A 113 -12.00 -0.64 -4.78
N VAL A 114 -10.78 -0.99 -4.40
CA VAL A 114 -9.69 -0.05 -4.15
C VAL A 114 -8.54 -0.45 -5.07
N LEU A 115 -8.34 0.34 -6.12
CA LEU A 115 -7.23 0.19 -7.06
C LEU A 115 -6.19 1.27 -6.78
N LYS A 116 -4.96 0.87 -6.43
CA LYS A 116 -3.88 1.85 -6.26
C LYS A 116 -3.49 2.43 -7.61
N GLY A 117 -3.50 3.76 -7.70
CA GLY A 117 -3.07 4.50 -8.87
C GLY A 117 -4.14 4.68 -9.96
N VAL A 118 -5.40 4.36 -9.69
CA VAL A 118 -6.56 4.60 -10.57
C VAL A 118 -7.63 5.37 -9.81
N ILE A 119 -8.21 6.39 -10.43
CA ILE A 119 -9.34 7.14 -9.87
C ILE A 119 -10.62 6.48 -10.38
N LEU A 120 -11.30 5.72 -9.51
CA LEU A 120 -12.47 4.93 -9.88
C LEU A 120 -13.65 5.78 -10.34
N ASP A 121 -13.86 6.96 -9.74
CA ASP A 121 -14.94 7.89 -10.13
C ASP A 121 -14.83 8.33 -11.60
N GLN A 122 -13.61 8.39 -12.13
CA GLN A 122 -13.34 8.74 -13.52
C GLN A 122 -13.39 7.52 -14.45
N ASN A 123 -13.43 6.30 -13.90
CA ASN A 123 -13.34 5.05 -14.63
C ASN A 123 -14.45 4.06 -14.22
N PRO A 124 -15.73 4.40 -14.44
CA PRO A 124 -16.88 3.58 -14.03
C PRO A 124 -16.97 2.22 -14.75
N GLN A 125 -16.23 2.05 -15.86
CA GLN A 125 -16.11 0.77 -16.57
C GLN A 125 -15.43 -0.32 -15.71
N ILE A 126 -14.69 0.09 -14.68
CA ILE A 126 -14.01 -0.82 -13.76
C ILE A 126 -14.95 -1.17 -12.61
N ASN A 127 -15.57 -2.34 -12.71
CA ASN A 127 -16.42 -2.93 -11.67
C ASN A 127 -15.94 -4.36 -11.34
N GLU A 128 -16.59 -4.98 -10.36
CA GLU A 128 -16.19 -6.31 -9.86
C GLU A 128 -16.28 -7.38 -10.96
N ARG A 129 -17.35 -7.33 -11.77
CA ARG A 129 -17.55 -8.26 -12.90
C ARG A 129 -16.47 -8.08 -13.95
N THR A 130 -16.14 -6.83 -14.28
CA THR A 130 -15.04 -6.49 -15.18
C THR A 130 -13.75 -7.09 -14.62
N PHE A 131 -13.47 -6.92 -13.33
CA PHE A 131 -12.27 -7.47 -12.69
C PHE A 131 -12.18 -9.00 -12.79
N VAL A 132 -13.24 -9.72 -12.42
CA VAL A 132 -13.30 -11.20 -12.51
C VAL A 132 -13.13 -11.67 -13.96
N ASN A 133 -13.81 -11.03 -14.90
CA ASN A 133 -13.68 -11.34 -16.32
C ASN A 133 -12.25 -11.12 -16.82
N HIS A 134 -11.57 -10.07 -16.36
CA HIS A 134 -10.18 -9.81 -16.75
C HIS A 134 -9.20 -10.84 -16.19
N ILE A 135 -9.45 -11.39 -15.01
CA ILE A 135 -8.65 -12.52 -14.48
C ILE A 135 -8.85 -13.76 -15.35
N ILE A 136 -10.10 -14.10 -15.69
CA ILE A 136 -10.44 -15.31 -16.45
C ILE A 136 -9.90 -15.22 -17.88
N ILE A 137 -10.17 -14.11 -18.56
CA ILE A 137 -9.86 -13.89 -19.98
C ILE A 137 -8.39 -13.46 -20.17
N ARG A 138 -7.71 -13.03 -19.09
CA ARG A 138 -6.34 -12.50 -19.08
C ARG A 138 -6.15 -11.24 -19.92
N THR A 139 -7.15 -10.36 -19.94
CA THR A 139 -7.11 -9.08 -20.66
C THR A 139 -6.53 -7.95 -19.81
N VAL A 140 -6.18 -6.85 -20.46
CA VAL A 140 -5.71 -5.62 -19.79
C VAL A 140 -6.78 -4.55 -19.95
N THR A 141 -7.18 -3.92 -18.84
CA THR A 141 -8.04 -2.72 -18.86
C THR A 141 -7.16 -1.49 -18.65
N ALA A 142 -7.25 -0.52 -19.56
CA ALA A 142 -6.70 0.81 -19.34
C ALA A 142 -7.69 1.69 -18.57
N ALA A 143 -7.16 2.53 -17.69
CA ALA A 143 -7.87 3.63 -17.05
C ALA A 143 -7.21 4.96 -17.42
N ILE A 144 -8.03 6.00 -17.51
CA ILE A 144 -7.57 7.36 -17.74
C ILE A 144 -7.77 8.12 -16.42
N ASN A 145 -6.68 8.58 -15.84
CA ASN A 145 -6.72 9.48 -14.69
C ASN A 145 -6.50 10.89 -15.18
N THR A 146 -7.42 11.78 -14.82
CA THR A 146 -7.30 13.22 -15.05
C THR A 146 -7.00 13.90 -13.73
N THR A 147 -5.84 14.56 -13.62
CA THR A 147 -5.43 15.31 -12.42
C THR A 147 -5.09 16.75 -12.79
N LEU A 148 -5.37 17.69 -11.88
CA LEU A 148 -4.94 19.07 -12.01
C LEU A 148 -3.60 19.22 -11.30
N ALA A 149 -2.61 19.78 -12.01
CA ALA A 149 -1.30 20.06 -11.47
C ALA A 149 -0.95 21.53 -11.68
N GLN A 150 -0.39 22.18 -10.65
CA GLN A 150 0.09 23.55 -10.75
C GLN A 150 1.61 23.58 -10.76
N ARG A 151 2.21 24.25 -11.74
CA ARG A 151 3.66 24.45 -11.82
C ARG A 151 3.97 25.90 -12.17
N LYS A 152 4.80 26.55 -11.35
CA LYS A 152 5.19 27.97 -11.51
C LYS A 152 3.98 28.91 -11.66
N GLY A 153 2.93 28.68 -10.87
CA GLY A 153 1.71 29.49 -10.92
C GLY A 153 0.71 29.10 -12.01
N LEU A 154 1.12 28.36 -13.06
CA LEU A 154 0.22 27.89 -14.11
C LEU A 154 -0.43 26.57 -13.71
N MET A 155 -1.76 26.50 -13.79
CA MET A 155 -2.51 25.26 -13.63
C MET A 155 -2.64 24.54 -14.97
N SER A 156 -2.43 23.24 -14.98
CA SER A 156 -2.55 22.38 -16.16
C SER A 156 -3.33 21.13 -15.82
N CYS A 157 -4.15 20.68 -16.77
CA CYS A 157 -4.85 19.41 -16.70
C CYS A 157 -3.96 18.33 -17.30
N LEU A 158 -3.66 17.28 -16.52
CA LEU A 158 -2.86 16.14 -16.94
C LEU A 158 -3.76 14.92 -17.07
N GLN A 159 -3.78 14.33 -18.25
CA GLN A 159 -4.41 13.04 -18.49
C GLN A 159 -3.34 11.98 -18.62
N MET A 160 -3.43 10.95 -17.79
CA MET A 160 -2.52 9.81 -17.80
C MET A 160 -3.30 8.55 -18.05
N GLU A 161 -2.97 7.84 -19.12
CA GLU A 161 -3.43 6.48 -19.34
C GLU A 161 -2.56 5.49 -18.56
N ARG A 162 -3.19 4.58 -17.82
CA ARG A 162 -2.52 3.57 -17.02
C ARG A 162 -3.23 2.23 -17.16
N ASN A 163 -2.47 1.15 -17.08
CA ASN A 163 -3.05 -0.19 -16.97
C ASN A 163 -3.64 -0.35 -15.57
N ALA A 164 -4.97 -0.37 -15.48
CA ALA A 164 -5.69 -0.47 -14.22
C ALA A 164 -5.76 -1.92 -13.72
N ILE A 165 -6.16 -2.82 -14.61
CA ILE A 165 -6.26 -4.24 -14.32
C ILE A 165 -5.44 -4.96 -15.36
N THR A 166 -4.47 -5.74 -14.89
CA THR A 166 -3.73 -6.67 -15.75
C THR A 166 -4.13 -8.07 -15.33
N GLY A 167 -4.76 -8.84 -16.21
CA GLY A 167 -5.04 -10.27 -15.99
C GLY A 167 -3.78 -11.15 -15.98
N SER A 168 -2.61 -10.53 -15.77
CA SER A 168 -1.29 -11.15 -15.75
C SER A 168 -0.74 -11.09 -14.34
N HIS A 169 -0.36 -12.23 -13.78
CA HIS A 169 0.45 -12.27 -12.56
C HIS A 169 1.81 -11.63 -12.90
N THR A 170 2.03 -10.39 -12.49
CA THR A 170 3.29 -9.68 -12.70
C THR A 170 4.22 -9.78 -11.49
N LYS A 171 3.79 -10.44 -10.41
CA LYS A 171 4.57 -10.57 -9.19
C LYS A 171 5.11 -11.96 -8.94
N LEU A 172 6.39 -11.91 -8.60
CA LEU A 172 7.20 -12.71 -7.71
C LEU A 172 6.59 -14.04 -7.20
N ILE A 173 7.21 -15.14 -7.59
CA ILE A 173 6.97 -16.50 -7.09
C ILE A 173 7.69 -16.65 -5.74
N VAL A 174 6.97 -17.11 -4.72
CA VAL A 174 7.56 -17.50 -3.43
C VAL A 174 7.80 -19.00 -3.46
N LEU A 175 9.06 -19.40 -3.29
CA LEU A 175 9.44 -20.81 -3.20
C LEU A 175 9.16 -21.37 -1.78
N PRO A 176 9.09 -22.70 -1.60
CA PRO A 176 8.83 -23.32 -0.29
C PRO A 176 9.78 -22.88 0.82
N ASN A 177 10.99 -22.46 0.46
CA ASN A 177 11.99 -21.93 1.39
C ASN A 177 11.85 -20.42 1.66
N GLN A 178 10.68 -19.84 1.37
CA GLN A 178 10.35 -18.42 1.52
C GLN A 178 11.22 -17.46 0.67
N SER A 179 12.00 -17.99 -0.28
CA SER A 179 12.74 -17.14 -1.20
C SER A 179 11.83 -16.56 -2.27
N CYS A 180 12.09 -15.30 -2.59
CA CYS A 180 11.32 -14.46 -3.48
C CYS A 180 12.02 -14.39 -4.86
N PHE A 181 11.42 -14.94 -5.92
CA PHE A 181 11.91 -14.82 -7.31
C PHE A 181 10.94 -14.13 -8.27
N PRO A 182 11.42 -13.31 -9.24
CA PRO A 182 10.54 -12.66 -10.21
C PRO A 182 9.73 -13.70 -11.00
N PHE A 183 8.43 -13.45 -11.17
CA PHE A 183 7.59 -14.28 -12.04
C PHE A 183 8.01 -14.08 -13.49
N ILE A 184 8.41 -15.16 -14.15
CA ILE A 184 8.72 -15.17 -15.58
C ILE A 184 7.67 -16.01 -16.29
N TYR A 185 7.02 -15.41 -17.27
CA TYR A 185 5.98 -16.08 -18.05
C TYR A 185 6.53 -17.39 -18.68
N ARG A 186 5.79 -18.49 -18.50
CA ARG A 186 6.13 -19.87 -18.92
C ARG A 186 7.25 -20.57 -18.16
N ILE A 187 7.81 -19.97 -17.11
CA ILE A 187 8.77 -20.64 -16.22
C ILE A 187 8.03 -21.17 -14.99
N LYS A 188 8.13 -22.47 -14.74
CA LYS A 188 7.57 -23.09 -13.54
C LYS A 188 8.48 -22.82 -12.32
N PRO A 189 7.92 -22.73 -11.10
CA PRO A 189 8.69 -22.58 -9.86
C PRO A 189 9.81 -23.64 -9.71
N ASP A 190 9.58 -24.86 -10.19
CA ASP A 190 10.53 -25.97 -10.12
C ASP A 190 11.81 -25.76 -10.95
N LYS A 191 11.83 -24.73 -11.80
CA LYS A 191 13.01 -24.36 -12.62
C LYS A 191 13.94 -23.39 -11.90
N TYR A 192 13.54 -22.83 -10.75
CA TYR A 192 14.41 -21.98 -9.94
C TYR A 192 15.26 -22.88 -9.04
N PHE A 193 16.59 -22.76 -9.13
CA PHE A 193 17.54 -23.44 -8.26
C PHE A 193 18.37 -22.41 -7.50
N ILE A 194 18.58 -22.69 -6.22
CA ILE A 194 19.41 -21.86 -5.36
C ILE A 194 20.77 -22.51 -5.34
N LYS A 195 21.77 -21.78 -5.85
CA LYS A 195 23.16 -22.22 -5.75
C LYS A 195 23.59 -21.99 -4.31
N GLN A 196 23.90 -23.08 -3.60
CA GLN A 196 24.57 -23.04 -2.31
C GLN A 196 26.02 -22.56 -2.48
#